data_AF-A0A3B8XMP5-F1
#
_entry.id   AF-A0A3B8XMP5-F1
#
_cell.length_a   1.000
_cell.length_b   1.000
_cell.length_c   1.000
_cell.angle_alpha   90.00
_cell.angle_beta   90.00
_cell.angle_gamma   90.00
#
_symmetry.space_group_name_H-M   'P 1'
#
loop_
_entity.id
_entity.type
_entity.pdbx_description
1 polymer ?
#
loop_
_entity_poly.entity_id
_entity_poly.type
_entity_poly.pdbx_seq_one_letter_code
_entity_poly.pdbx_strand_id
1 'polypeptide(L)'
;MFSRSKDKDTDSKAAAPAAAAPVSAPSGGRRPNVRTAPSIISNDLVVHGNLTATGDIQVDGTVEGDIRSQSLTIGEKASITGEIVAEDIVIRGRV
;
A
#
# COMPACT_ATOMS: atom_id res chain seq x y z
N MET A 1 -50.61 29.67 6.30
CA MET A 1 -49.30 29.07 6.62
C MET A 1 -48.77 28.42 5.35
N PHE A 2 -47.62 28.92 4.87
CA PHE A 2 -46.74 28.41 3.81
C PHE A 2 -47.36 27.97 2.46
N SER A 3 -47.27 28.86 1.47
CA SER A 3 -46.33 28.64 0.34
C SER A 3 -46.41 29.76 -0.71
N ARG A 4 -45.27 30.47 -0.82
CA ARG A 4 -44.61 30.96 -2.03
C ARG A 4 -45.42 31.81 -3.04
N SER A 5 -45.20 33.13 -2.94
CA SER A 5 -45.09 34.02 -4.10
C SER A 5 -43.96 33.52 -5.00
N LYS A 6 -44.20 33.11 -6.25
CA LYS A 6 -44.55 33.85 -7.47
C LYS A 6 -43.31 34.36 -8.21
N ASP A 7 -43.24 33.87 -9.44
CA ASP A 7 -42.18 33.84 -10.45
C ASP A 7 -41.80 35.18 -11.10
N LYS A 8 -40.76 35.07 -11.95
CA LYS A 8 -40.28 35.95 -13.05
C LYS A 8 -39.22 36.98 -12.62
N ASP A 9 -38.12 37.22 -13.35
CA ASP A 9 -37.85 37.22 -14.80
C ASP A 9 -36.41 36.75 -15.08
N THR A 10 -36.15 35.85 -16.05
CA THR A 10 -36.00 36.07 -17.50
C THR A 10 -34.56 36.48 -17.91
N ASP A 11 -33.85 35.50 -18.48
CA ASP A 11 -33.01 35.56 -19.69
C ASP A 11 -31.80 36.51 -19.79
N SER A 12 -30.59 35.92 -19.94
CA SER A 12 -29.55 36.29 -20.94
C SER A 12 -28.33 35.40 -20.68
N LYS A 13 -28.16 34.27 -21.36
CA LYS A 13 -27.58 34.11 -22.71
C LYS A 13 -26.11 34.56 -22.82
N ALA A 14 -25.26 33.52 -22.89
CA ALA A 14 -24.09 33.36 -23.77
C ALA A 14 -22.75 34.05 -23.46
N ALA A 15 -21.72 33.24 -23.74
CA ALA A 15 -20.37 33.56 -24.20
C ALA A 15 -19.25 33.75 -23.14
N ALA A 16 -18.37 32.73 -23.10
CA ALA A 16 -16.94 32.83 -22.77
C ALA A 16 -16.23 33.87 -23.69
N PRO A 17 -14.96 34.33 -23.45
CA PRO A 17 -13.87 33.75 -22.65
C PRO A 17 -12.98 34.79 -21.89
N ALA A 18 -11.88 34.31 -21.28
CA ALA A 18 -10.58 34.98 -21.03
C ALA A 18 -10.11 35.17 -19.56
N ALA A 19 -9.04 34.42 -19.26
CA ALA A 19 -7.85 34.79 -18.48
C ALA A 19 -7.89 34.83 -16.93
N ALA A 20 -7.53 33.69 -16.32
CA ALA A 20 -6.48 33.63 -15.30
C ALA A 20 -5.92 32.20 -15.21
N ALA A 21 -4.67 32.01 -15.63
CA ALA A 21 -3.94 30.74 -15.48
C ALA A 21 -3.52 30.52 -14.02
N PRO A 22 -3.31 29.26 -13.61
CA PRO A 22 -2.07 28.93 -12.94
C PRO A 22 -1.28 27.90 -13.77
N VAL A 23 -0.13 28.35 -14.27
CA VAL A 23 0.96 27.49 -14.71
C VAL A 23 1.74 27.01 -13.48
N SER A 24 1.83 25.69 -13.27
CA SER A 24 2.85 24.92 -12.52
C SER A 24 2.27 23.51 -12.29
N ALA A 25 2.86 22.37 -12.65
CA ALA A 25 4.15 21.98 -13.18
C ALA A 25 4.01 20.56 -13.81
N PRO A 26 4.86 20.15 -14.76
CA PRO A 26 4.87 18.76 -15.24
C PRO A 26 5.56 17.88 -14.20
N SER A 27 4.80 17.35 -13.25
CA SER A 27 5.33 16.37 -12.29
C SER A 27 5.59 15.05 -13.00
N GLY A 28 6.84 14.90 -13.43
CA GLY A 28 7.67 13.69 -13.40
C GLY A 28 6.97 12.39 -13.77
N GLY A 29 7.39 11.83 -14.91
CA GLY A 29 7.05 10.48 -15.31
C GLY A 29 7.07 9.53 -14.12
N ARG A 30 5.94 8.84 -13.92
CA ARG A 30 5.81 7.72 -13.00
C ARG A 30 6.76 6.63 -13.48
N ARG A 31 8.04 6.79 -13.14
CA ARG A 31 9.00 5.69 -13.15
C ARG A 31 8.31 4.59 -12.36
N PRO A 32 8.02 3.43 -12.95
CA PRO A 32 7.60 2.29 -12.17
C PRO A 32 8.79 2.02 -11.26
N ASN A 33 8.73 2.50 -10.02
CA ASN A 33 9.62 2.05 -9.00
C ASN A 33 9.36 0.55 -8.95
N VAL A 34 10.27 -0.24 -9.51
CA VAL A 34 10.27 -1.69 -9.42
C VAL A 34 10.62 -1.98 -7.96
N ARG A 35 9.68 -1.64 -7.07
CA ARG A 35 9.60 -2.19 -5.74
C ARG A 35 9.16 -3.61 -6.02
N THR A 36 10.14 -4.51 -6.05
CA THR A 36 9.89 -5.94 -5.93
C THR A 36 8.79 -6.10 -4.90
N ALA A 37 7.68 -6.70 -5.31
CA ALA A 37 6.54 -6.83 -4.42
C ALA A 37 7.01 -7.61 -3.17
N PRO A 38 6.73 -7.12 -1.95
CA PRO A 38 7.07 -7.87 -0.76
C PRO A 38 6.31 -9.19 -0.80
N SER A 39 7.00 -10.27 -0.45
CA SER A 39 6.38 -11.59 -0.30
C SER A 39 5.68 -11.63 1.04
N ILE A 40 4.34 -11.63 1.03
CA ILE A 40 3.54 -11.57 2.25
C ILE A 40 2.95 -12.95 2.53
N ILE A 41 3.21 -13.48 3.73
CA ILE A 41 2.60 -14.68 4.27
C ILE A 41 1.47 -14.25 5.21
N SER A 42 0.23 -14.56 4.84
CA SER A 42 -0.97 -14.23 5.62
C SER A 42 -1.02 -14.99 6.96
N ASN A 43 -1.82 -14.48 7.90
CA ASN A 43 -1.93 -15.03 9.26
C ASN A 43 -2.52 -16.44 9.37
N ASP A 44 -3.26 -16.88 8.36
CA ASP A 44 -3.89 -18.21 8.31
C ASP A 44 -3.01 -19.26 7.63
N LEU A 45 -1.84 -18.86 7.13
CA LEU A 45 -0.92 -19.76 6.46
C LEU A 45 0.07 -20.36 7.46
N VAL A 46 0.27 -21.66 7.34
CA VAL A 46 1.33 -22.41 8.02
C VAL A 46 2.31 -22.89 6.96
N VAL A 47 3.56 -22.46 7.08
CA VAL A 47 4.63 -22.85 6.15
C VAL A 47 5.59 -23.79 6.85
N HIS A 48 5.76 -25.00 6.33
CA HIS A 48 6.73 -25.97 6.81
C HIS A 48 7.84 -26.17 5.77
N GLY A 49 9.10 -26.04 6.17
CA GLY A 49 10.27 -26.34 5.34
C GLY A 49 11.20 -25.14 5.13
N ASN A 50 11.85 -25.09 3.95
CA ASN A 50 12.88 -24.09 3.63
C ASN A 50 12.32 -22.95 2.78
N LEU A 51 12.40 -21.71 3.28
CA LEU A 51 12.05 -20.51 2.54
C LEU A 51 13.32 -19.78 2.09
N THR A 52 13.38 -19.40 0.82
CA THR A 52 14.45 -18.56 0.29
C THR A 52 13.85 -17.48 -0.59
N ALA A 53 14.06 -16.22 -0.22
CA ALA A 53 13.67 -15.08 -1.05
C ALA A 53 14.81 -14.09 -1.20
N THR A 54 14.90 -13.46 -2.37
CA THR A 54 15.89 -12.44 -2.70
C THR A 54 15.39 -11.01 -2.43
N GLY A 55 14.19 -10.86 -1.89
CA GLY A 55 13.58 -9.56 -1.62
C GLY A 55 12.99 -9.49 -0.23
N ASP A 56 12.11 -8.52 -0.02
CA ASP A 56 11.45 -8.30 1.25
C ASP A 56 10.40 -9.39 1.53
N ILE A 57 10.50 -10.03 2.70
CA ILE A 57 9.48 -10.95 3.21
C ILE A 57 8.74 -10.29 4.36
N GLN A 58 7.42 -10.38 4.34
CA GLN A 58 6.58 -10.10 5.49
C GLN A 58 5.86 -11.38 5.92
N VAL A 59 6.00 -11.74 7.19
CA VAL A 59 5.37 -12.93 7.77
C VAL A 59 4.34 -12.47 8.79
N ASP A 60 3.07 -12.79 8.61
CA ASP A 60 2.00 -12.55 9.59
C ASP A 60 1.41 -13.86 10.15
N GLY A 61 1.86 -15.03 9.66
CA GLY A 61 1.40 -16.37 10.04
C GLY A 61 2.44 -17.25 10.73
N THR A 62 2.25 -18.57 10.67
CA THR A 62 3.14 -19.52 11.34
C THR A 62 4.18 -20.08 10.36
N VAL A 63 5.44 -20.06 10.74
CA VAL A 63 6.53 -20.64 9.93
C VAL A 63 7.32 -21.63 10.78
N GLU A 64 7.45 -22.85 10.29
CA GLU A 64 8.23 -23.90 10.92
C GLU A 64 9.32 -24.40 9.96
N GLY A 65 10.57 -24.03 10.24
CA GLY A 65 11.72 -24.40 9.41
C GLY A 65 12.69 -23.25 9.18
N ASP A 66 13.45 -23.34 8.10
CA ASP A 66 14.57 -22.45 7.79
C ASP A 66 14.13 -21.28 6.89
N ILE A 67 14.37 -20.05 7.33
CA ILE A 67 14.07 -18.84 6.56
C ILE A 67 15.36 -18.15 6.12
N ARG A 68 15.51 -17.92 4.82
CA ARG A 68 16.61 -17.16 4.21
C ARG A 68 16.08 -15.98 3.40
N SER A 69 16.40 -14.76 3.80
CA SER A 69 16.02 -13.55 3.07
C SER A 69 16.97 -12.39 3.30
N GLN A 70 16.89 -11.33 2.51
CA GLN A 70 17.64 -10.10 2.78
C GLN A 70 16.93 -9.27 3.86
N SER A 71 15.67 -8.90 3.63
CA SER A 71 14.84 -8.18 4.61
C SER A 71 13.68 -9.04 5.10
N LEU A 72 13.62 -9.30 6.40
CA LEU A 72 12.52 -10.04 7.04
C LEU A 72 11.73 -9.12 7.97
N THR A 73 10.43 -8.99 7.72
CA THR A 73 9.48 -8.32 8.62
C THR A 73 8.55 -9.35 9.24
N ILE A 74 8.56 -9.43 10.56
CA ILE A 74 7.70 -10.33 11.33
C ILE A 74 6.54 -9.49 11.87
N GLY A 75 5.35 -9.76 11.36
CA GLY A 75 4.09 -9.14 11.77
C GLY A 75 3.66 -9.55 13.17
N GLU A 76 2.70 -8.82 13.73
CA GLU A 76 2.30 -8.96 15.14
C GLU A 76 1.73 -10.35 15.47
N LYS A 77 1.06 -10.98 14.49
CA LYS A 77 0.44 -12.30 14.63
C LYS A 77 1.34 -13.45 14.17
N ALA A 78 2.56 -13.17 13.74
CA ALA A 78 3.45 -14.22 13.27
C ALA A 78 4.06 -15.01 14.44
N SER A 79 4.31 -16.28 14.17
CA SER A 79 5.00 -17.21 15.07
C SER A 79 5.99 -18.02 14.24
N ILE A 80 7.28 -17.90 14.53
CA ILE A 80 8.32 -18.56 13.74
C ILE A 80 9.06 -19.53 14.63
N THR A 81 9.21 -20.77 14.19
CA THR A 81 9.92 -21.82 14.90
C THR A 81 10.96 -22.43 13.98
N GLY A 82 12.24 -22.18 14.23
CA GLY A 82 13.32 -22.71 13.41
C GLY A 82 14.51 -21.77 13.32
N GLU A 83 15.25 -21.85 12.21
CA GLU A 83 16.43 -21.03 11.95
C GLU A 83 16.08 -19.85 11.03
N ILE A 84 16.53 -18.65 11.40
CA ILE A 84 16.29 -17.43 10.63
C ILE A 84 17.64 -16.82 10.25
N VAL A 85 17.88 -16.68 8.96
CA VAL A 85 19.07 -16.05 8.40
C VAL A 85 18.62 -14.88 7.51
N ALA A 86 18.84 -13.66 7.98
CA ALA A 86 18.61 -12.47 7.20
C ALA A 86 19.58 -11.34 7.55
N GLU A 87 19.75 -10.39 6.62
CA GLU A 87 20.60 -9.21 6.81
C GLU A 87 19.90 -8.19 7.72
N ASP A 88 18.64 -7.89 7.42
CA ASP A 88 17.80 -6.97 8.19
C ASP A 88 16.53 -7.66 8.69
N ILE A 89 16.26 -7.58 10.00
CA ILE A 89 15.09 -8.18 10.63
C ILE A 89 14.32 -7.12 11.43
N VAL A 90 13.03 -6.96 11.14
CA VAL A 90 12.10 -6.11 11.90
C VAL A 90 11.06 -6.99 12.56
N ILE A 91 11.07 -7.06 13.89
CA ILE A 91 10.17 -7.91 14.67
C ILE A 91 9.09 -7.05 15.31
N ARG A 92 7.83 -7.32 14.96
CA ARG A 92 6.65 -6.73 15.59
C ARG A 92 5.83 -7.74 16.39
N GLY A 93 6.03 -9.04 16.14
CA GLY A 93 5.32 -10.16 16.76
C GLY A 93 6.19 -11.03 17.68
N ARG A 94 5.93 -12.35 17.65
CA ARG A 94 6.63 -13.36 18.46
C ARG A 94 7.53 -14.23 17.59
N VAL A 95 8.70 -14.60 18.13
CA VAL A 95 9.73 -15.44 17.50
C VAL A 95 10.23 -16.43 18.54
#